data_AF-A0A1A9NE41-F1
#
_entry.id   AF-A0A1A9NE41-F1
#
_cell.length_a   1.000
_cell.length_b   1.000
_cell.length_c   1.000
_cell.angle_alpha   90.00
_cell.angle_beta   90.00
_cell.angle_gamma   90.00
#
_symmetry.space_group_name_H-M   'P 1'
#
loop_
_entity.id
_entity.type
_entity.pdbx_description
1 polymer ?
#
loop_
_entity_poly.entity_id
_entity_poly.type
_entity_poly.pdbx_seq_one_letter_code
_entity_poly.pdbx_strand_id
1 'polypeptide(L)'
;MSRLIGKMKSKSAAENVRKLGSTKWNPAHADVIAYRVQLLEAQEYTCAYCRRPIYRDELGFREIDHVLPKSQAPSEPKDFDAVKASSNLVSNRRHTRGYKEFTYVPENLVIACKRCNSHKGSYDGLANRATKPAIYPSVGKHFEWVNPHCNSPEAHVEILDGYVYRAKNGSVKGAAVIHECGLDTIEQLKARTLDALVFTNKDLIDAMLEAVISRENFDSDHIAGVLHLSHPTVPLQFLKDAVRLARAERAVRGGAGLNAAIQVVIKQLDELRAQQDVNAQQPEPAAV
;
A
#
# COMPACT_ATOMS: atom_id res chain seq x y z
N MET A 1 25.93 6.29 -3.80
CA MET A 1 24.75 7.15 -4.04
C MET A 1 23.49 6.32 -3.84
N SER A 2 22.43 6.86 -3.23
CA SER A 2 21.18 6.13 -2.96
C SER A 2 20.51 5.66 -4.26
N ARG A 3 20.04 4.40 -4.31
CA ARG A 3 19.48 3.75 -5.50
C ARG A 3 18.26 4.50 -6.03
N LEU A 4 17.25 4.73 -5.16
CA LEU A 4 16.03 5.43 -5.57
C LEU A 4 16.30 6.89 -5.92
N ILE A 5 17.12 7.60 -5.14
CA ILE A 5 17.48 9.00 -5.44
C ILE A 5 18.28 9.09 -6.74
N GLY A 6 19.09 8.10 -7.07
CA GLY A 6 19.78 8.01 -8.35
C GLY A 6 18.86 7.85 -9.55
N LYS A 7 17.64 7.31 -9.37
CA LYS A 7 16.61 7.18 -10.41
C LYS A 7 15.73 8.44 -10.57
N MET A 8 15.81 9.38 -9.63
CA MET A 8 14.98 10.59 -9.64
C MET A 8 15.39 11.53 -10.77
N LYS A 9 14.40 12.04 -11.52
CA LYS A 9 14.62 13.00 -12.62
C LYS A 9 15.19 14.34 -12.13
N SER A 10 14.82 14.75 -10.92
CA SER A 10 15.31 15.98 -10.30
C SER A 10 15.77 15.73 -8.86
N LYS A 11 17.08 15.88 -8.64
CA LYS A 11 17.69 15.82 -7.30
C LYS A 11 17.24 16.97 -6.40
N SER A 12 16.77 18.09 -6.98
CA SER A 12 16.33 19.25 -6.20
C SER A 12 15.11 18.95 -5.35
N ALA A 13 14.21 18.04 -5.75
CA ALA A 13 13.06 17.68 -4.91
C ALA A 13 13.47 16.98 -3.61
N ALA A 14 14.47 16.09 -3.67
CA ALA A 14 15.01 15.46 -2.47
C ALA A 14 15.68 16.50 -1.55
N GLU A 15 16.42 17.44 -2.12
CA GLU A 15 17.04 18.53 -1.37
C GLU A 15 16.00 19.49 -0.75
N ASN A 16 14.93 19.80 -1.47
CA ASN A 16 13.85 20.65 -0.98
C ASN A 16 13.12 20.02 0.21
N VAL A 17 12.79 18.72 0.11
CA VAL A 17 12.21 17.96 1.23
C VAL A 17 13.13 17.95 2.43
N ARG A 18 14.45 17.77 2.23
CA ARG A 18 15.43 17.82 3.31
C ARG A 18 15.46 19.19 4.01
N LYS A 19 15.32 20.28 3.26
CA LYS A 19 15.32 21.66 3.77
C LYS A 19 14.00 22.05 4.46
N LEU A 20 12.89 21.40 4.12
CA LEU A 20 11.56 21.74 4.61
C LEU A 20 11.45 21.65 6.15
N GLY A 21 12.08 20.62 6.73
CA GLY A 21 12.05 20.38 8.17
C GLY A 21 10.65 20.13 8.74
N SER A 22 10.51 20.19 10.07
CA SER A 22 9.29 19.80 10.77
C SER A 22 8.16 20.82 10.75
N THR A 23 8.46 22.11 10.59
CA THR A 23 7.48 23.18 10.71
C THR A 23 6.64 23.40 9.45
N LYS A 24 7.08 22.88 8.31
CA LYS A 24 6.42 23.08 7.00
C LYS A 24 5.93 21.79 6.36
N TRP A 25 6.21 20.62 6.96
CA TRP A 25 5.84 19.34 6.39
C TRP A 25 4.32 19.15 6.38
N ASN A 26 3.74 19.14 5.19
CA ASN A 26 2.33 18.89 4.94
C ASN A 26 2.23 18.05 3.65
N PRO A 27 1.43 16.97 3.60
CA PRO A 27 1.18 16.21 2.37
C PRO A 27 0.74 17.05 1.17
N ALA A 28 0.09 18.21 1.41
CA ALA A 28 -0.33 19.15 0.38
C ALA A 28 0.75 20.18 -0.01
N HIS A 29 1.93 20.18 0.62
CA HIS A 29 3.00 21.10 0.29
C HIS A 29 3.62 20.74 -1.07
N ALA A 30 3.85 21.75 -1.93
CA ALA A 30 4.31 21.54 -3.32
C ALA A 30 5.59 20.67 -3.41
N ASP A 31 6.61 20.95 -2.59
CA ASP A 31 7.83 20.13 -2.55
C ASP A 31 7.59 18.67 -2.12
N VAL A 32 6.63 18.43 -1.22
CA VAL A 32 6.28 17.08 -0.76
C VAL A 32 5.55 16.34 -1.87
N ILE A 33 4.62 17.00 -2.57
CA ILE A 33 3.94 16.46 -3.76
C ILE A 33 4.95 16.13 -4.85
N ALA A 34 5.86 17.05 -5.17
CA ALA A 34 6.89 16.84 -6.18
C ALA A 34 7.82 15.67 -5.83
N TYR A 35 8.23 15.57 -4.57
CA TYR A 35 9.05 14.45 -4.11
C TYR A 35 8.29 13.11 -4.15
N ARG A 36 7.01 13.11 -3.79
CA ARG A 36 6.12 11.94 -3.88
C ARG A 36 6.04 11.39 -5.30
N VAL A 37 5.83 12.26 -6.29
CA VAL A 37 5.81 11.88 -7.72
C VAL A 37 7.13 11.22 -8.11
N GLN A 38 8.26 11.79 -7.72
CA GLN A 38 9.57 11.22 -8.03
C GLN A 38 9.85 9.89 -7.32
N LEU A 39 9.37 9.71 -6.08
CA LEU A 39 9.44 8.41 -5.41
C LEU A 39 8.60 7.36 -6.13
N LEU A 40 7.41 7.69 -6.61
CA LEU A 40 6.58 6.76 -7.40
C LEU A 40 7.30 6.33 -8.67
N GLU A 41 7.84 7.27 -9.45
CA GLU A 41 8.61 6.97 -10.65
C GLU A 41 9.83 6.11 -10.32
N ALA A 42 10.62 6.47 -9.30
CA ALA A 42 11.81 5.73 -8.90
C ALA A 42 11.50 4.31 -8.39
N GLN A 43 10.33 4.13 -7.78
CA GLN A 43 9.81 2.83 -7.34
C GLN A 43 9.01 2.10 -8.42
N GLU A 44 8.98 2.60 -9.65
CA GLU A 44 8.27 2.00 -10.78
C GLU A 44 6.78 1.79 -10.48
N TYR A 45 6.16 2.76 -9.80
CA TYR A 45 4.76 2.75 -9.38
C TYR A 45 4.38 1.49 -8.59
N THR A 46 5.28 1.01 -7.73
CA THR A 46 5.01 -0.13 -6.84
C THR A 46 5.29 0.22 -5.38
N CYS A 47 4.63 -0.48 -4.46
CA CYS A 47 4.92 -0.40 -3.04
C CYS A 47 6.39 -0.76 -2.76
N ALA A 48 7.06 0.03 -1.94
CA ALA A 48 8.44 -0.18 -1.52
C ALA A 48 8.70 -1.58 -0.90
N TYR A 49 7.71 -2.13 -0.20
CA TYR A 49 7.85 -3.39 0.54
C TYR A 49 7.27 -4.57 -0.20
N CYS A 50 5.97 -4.56 -0.49
CA CYS A 50 5.30 -5.68 -1.13
C CYS A 50 5.38 -5.67 -2.65
N ARG A 51 5.98 -4.65 -3.28
CA ARG A 51 6.17 -4.56 -4.74
C ARG A 51 4.89 -4.65 -5.58
N ARG A 52 3.71 -4.63 -4.96
CA ARG A 52 2.43 -4.55 -5.67
C ARG A 52 2.30 -3.21 -6.38
N PRO A 53 1.72 -3.20 -7.59
CA PRO A 53 1.43 -1.96 -8.30
C PRO A 53 0.60 -0.99 -7.46
N ILE A 54 0.83 0.28 -7.71
CA ILE A 54 0.12 1.43 -7.19
C ILE A 54 -0.73 1.97 -8.33
N TYR A 55 -1.99 1.58 -8.35
CA TYR A 55 -2.95 1.99 -9.38
C TYR A 55 -3.56 3.37 -9.10
N ARG A 56 -3.52 3.82 -7.83
CA ARG A 56 -4.04 5.11 -7.39
C ARG A 56 -3.06 5.76 -6.43
N ASP A 57 -2.68 6.99 -6.76
CA ASP A 57 -1.86 7.83 -5.90
C ASP A 57 -2.72 8.77 -5.04
N GLU A 58 -3.58 8.18 -4.22
CA GLU A 58 -4.47 8.91 -3.32
C GLU A 58 -4.06 8.68 -1.86
N LEU A 59 -4.20 9.74 -1.04
CA LEU A 59 -3.96 9.66 0.40
C LEU A 59 -4.92 8.63 1.02
N GLY A 60 -4.41 7.83 1.97
CA GLY A 60 -5.16 6.74 2.59
C GLY A 60 -4.97 5.37 1.93
N PHE A 61 -4.64 5.32 0.64
CA PHE A 61 -4.28 4.07 -0.05
C PHE A 61 -2.79 3.80 -0.02
N ARG A 62 -2.00 4.86 -0.26
CA ARG A 62 -0.54 4.84 -0.30
C ARG A 62 0.01 6.03 0.46
N GLU A 63 1.06 5.82 1.24
CA GLU A 63 1.60 6.81 2.16
C GLU A 63 3.11 6.92 1.98
N ILE A 64 3.65 8.12 2.24
CA ILE A 64 5.08 8.25 2.47
C ILE A 64 5.36 7.62 3.82
N ASP A 65 6.06 6.49 3.81
CA ASP A 65 6.52 5.79 5.00
C ASP A 65 7.98 6.13 5.31
N HIS A 66 8.31 6.04 6.59
CA HIS A 66 9.67 6.16 7.09
C HIS A 66 10.27 4.77 7.27
N VAL A 67 11.34 4.47 6.54
CA VAL A 67 12.06 3.18 6.64
C VAL A 67 12.50 2.93 8.09
N LEU A 68 13.15 3.91 8.71
CA LEU A 68 13.44 3.94 10.14
C LEU A 68 12.36 4.76 10.88
N PRO A 69 11.87 4.28 12.03
CA PRO A 69 10.76 4.90 12.75
C PRO A 69 11.12 6.31 13.22
N LYS A 70 10.25 7.30 12.97
CA LYS A 70 10.51 8.70 13.36
C LYS A 70 10.45 8.95 14.87
N SER A 71 9.57 8.24 15.58
CA SER A 71 9.22 8.48 16.98
C SER A 71 9.54 7.28 17.84
N GLN A 72 9.64 7.53 19.15
CA GLN A 72 9.70 6.47 20.15
C GLN A 72 8.46 5.59 20.08
N ALA A 73 8.65 4.29 20.28
CA ALA A 73 7.58 3.33 20.53
C ALA A 73 8.03 2.36 21.64
N PRO A 74 7.18 2.01 22.62
CA PRO A 74 5.89 2.63 22.93
C PRO A 74 6.01 4.15 23.17
N SER A 75 4.94 4.89 22.86
CA SER A 75 4.91 6.36 23.01
C SER A 75 4.82 6.77 24.48
N GLU A 76 4.14 5.97 25.29
CA GLU A 76 3.97 6.21 26.73
C GLU A 76 5.29 5.94 27.47
N PRO A 77 5.84 6.92 28.22
CA PRO A 77 7.12 6.76 28.90
C PRO A 77 7.16 5.58 29.90
N LYS A 78 6.02 5.27 30.54
CA LYS A 78 5.91 4.15 31.50
C LYS A 78 6.05 2.77 30.85
N ASP A 79 5.70 2.66 29.57
CA ASP A 79 5.74 1.40 28.82
C ASP A 79 7.05 1.29 28.00
N PHE A 80 7.85 2.36 27.96
CA PHE A 80 9.10 2.39 27.23
C PHE A 80 10.24 1.71 27.99
N ASP A 81 10.84 0.71 27.34
CA ASP A 81 12.00 -0.01 27.86
C ASP A 81 13.25 0.32 27.03
N ALA A 82 14.17 1.06 27.64
CA ALA A 82 15.41 1.50 26.99
C ALA A 82 16.36 0.34 26.63
N VAL A 83 16.31 -0.77 27.37
CA VAL A 83 17.12 -1.97 27.11
C VAL A 83 16.59 -2.67 25.87
N LYS A 84 15.27 -2.88 25.78
CA LYS A 84 14.64 -3.40 24.56
C LYS A 84 14.88 -2.49 23.36
N ALA A 85 14.79 -1.18 23.57
CA ALA A 85 15.01 -0.19 22.52
C ALA A 85 16.44 -0.14 21.97
N SER A 86 17.41 -0.73 22.66
CA SER A 86 18.82 -0.81 22.23
C SER A 86 19.23 -2.23 21.82
N SER A 87 18.31 -3.20 21.97
CA SER A 87 18.55 -4.62 21.73
C SER A 87 18.38 -4.96 20.25
N ASN A 88 19.26 -5.82 19.70
CA ASN A 88 19.16 -6.30 18.32
C ASN A 88 18.27 -7.55 18.18
N LEU A 89 17.70 -8.05 19.28
CA LEU A 89 16.74 -9.16 19.27
C LEU A 89 15.51 -8.78 18.45
N VAL A 90 15.07 -9.68 17.56
CA VAL A 90 13.93 -9.45 16.64
C VAL A 90 12.67 -9.07 17.40
N SER A 91 12.36 -9.76 18.50
CA SER A 91 11.19 -9.49 19.36
C SER A 91 11.16 -8.08 19.96
N ASN A 92 12.31 -7.40 20.05
CA ASN A 92 12.43 -6.06 20.62
C ASN A 92 12.40 -4.94 19.57
N ARG A 93 12.31 -5.25 18.28
CA ARG A 93 12.45 -4.25 17.20
C ARG A 93 11.28 -3.26 17.09
N ARG A 94 10.14 -3.54 17.73
CA ARG A 94 9.00 -2.62 17.82
C ARG A 94 9.08 -1.68 19.03
N HIS A 95 9.98 -1.94 19.97
CA HIS A 95 10.39 -0.98 21.00
C HIS A 95 11.55 -0.17 20.43
N THR A 96 11.39 1.10 20.08
CA THR A 96 12.44 1.92 19.46
C THR A 96 12.50 3.31 20.08
N ARG A 97 13.69 3.92 20.11
CA ARG A 97 13.89 5.33 20.54
C ARG A 97 13.40 6.33 19.49
N GLY A 98 13.23 5.88 18.24
CA GLY A 98 12.92 6.73 17.11
C GLY A 98 14.11 7.58 16.62
N TYR A 99 14.01 8.01 15.37
CA TYR A 99 15.04 8.73 14.63
C TYR A 99 14.50 10.06 14.08
N LYS A 100 14.15 10.98 14.98
CA LYS A 100 13.55 12.29 14.63
C LYS A 100 14.37 13.10 13.62
N GLU A 101 15.70 13.01 13.67
CA GLU A 101 16.64 13.64 12.75
C GLU A 101 16.56 13.08 11.32
N PHE A 102 16.03 11.86 11.16
CA PHE A 102 15.84 11.21 9.87
C PHE A 102 14.42 11.38 9.32
N THR A 103 13.54 12.10 10.02
CA THR A 103 12.13 12.27 9.60
C THR A 103 12.02 12.85 8.20
N TYR A 104 12.87 13.83 7.84
CA TYR A 104 12.84 14.52 6.54
C TYR A 104 14.04 14.18 5.67
N VAL A 105 14.80 13.14 6.04
CA VAL A 105 15.90 12.67 5.21
C VAL A 105 15.30 11.88 4.04
N PRO A 106 15.52 12.31 2.77
CA PRO A 106 14.95 11.64 1.60
C PRO A 106 15.22 10.13 1.56
N GLU A 107 16.41 9.71 1.98
CA GLU A 107 16.82 8.30 2.06
C GLU A 107 16.04 7.49 3.11
N ASN A 108 15.31 8.14 4.00
CA ASN A 108 14.42 7.50 4.96
C ASN A 108 12.97 7.42 4.46
N LEU A 109 12.64 8.01 3.32
CA LEU A 109 11.26 8.18 2.84
C LEU A 109 10.98 7.36 1.59
N VAL A 110 9.95 6.53 1.67
CA VAL A 110 9.51 5.64 0.57
C VAL A 110 7.99 5.67 0.40
N ILE A 111 7.47 5.25 -0.75
CA ILE A 111 6.04 5.04 -0.93
C ILE A 111 5.67 3.61 -0.57
N ALA A 112 4.83 3.45 0.46
CA ALA A 112 4.32 2.16 0.89
C ALA A 112 2.78 2.12 0.77
N CYS A 113 2.23 0.92 0.58
CA CYS A 113 0.79 0.74 0.70
C CYS A 113 0.34 0.81 2.16
N LYS A 114 -0.91 1.24 2.39
CA LYS A 114 -1.45 1.40 3.74
C LYS A 114 -1.29 0.14 4.59
N ARG A 115 -1.58 -1.04 4.01
CA ARG A 115 -1.40 -2.34 4.67
C ARG A 115 0.03 -2.55 5.16
N CYS A 116 1.03 -2.36 4.28
CA CYS A 116 2.43 -2.53 4.66
C CYS A 116 2.88 -1.49 5.70
N ASN A 117 2.49 -0.23 5.52
CA ASN A 117 2.83 0.83 6.47
C ASN A 117 2.27 0.51 7.87
N SER A 118 1.01 0.10 7.95
CA SER A 118 0.37 -0.28 9.21
C SER A 118 1.00 -1.51 9.86
N HIS A 119 1.30 -2.58 9.10
CA HIS A 119 1.91 -3.81 9.66
C HIS A 119 3.34 -3.56 10.14
N LYS A 120 4.14 -2.84 9.34
CA LYS A 120 5.47 -2.41 9.73
C LYS A 120 5.43 -1.65 11.05
N GLY A 121 4.54 -0.67 11.17
CA GLY A 121 4.40 0.16 12.37
C GLY A 121 5.75 0.74 12.82
N SER A 122 6.09 0.49 14.09
CA SER A 122 7.33 0.95 14.72
C SER A 122 8.55 0.05 14.48
N TYR A 123 8.46 -0.96 13.62
CA TYR A 123 9.57 -1.88 13.37
C TYR A 123 10.86 -1.12 12.99
N ASP A 124 11.92 -1.37 13.77
CA ASP A 124 13.23 -0.80 13.61
C ASP A 124 14.15 -1.78 12.87
N GLY A 125 14.35 -1.52 11.57
CA GLY A 125 15.15 -2.35 10.69
C GLY A 125 16.66 -2.14 10.80
N LEU A 126 17.17 -1.30 11.70
CA LEU A 126 18.61 -1.04 11.86
C LEU A 126 19.33 -2.28 12.44
N ALA A 127 20.46 -2.66 11.86
CA ALA A 127 21.22 -3.85 12.28
C ALA A 127 21.87 -3.70 13.66
N ASN A 128 22.43 -2.52 13.94
CA ASN A 128 22.97 -2.19 15.25
C ASN A 128 22.18 -1.07 15.91
N ARG A 129 21.40 -1.43 16.93
CA ARG A 129 20.52 -0.53 17.69
C ARG A 129 21.12 -0.08 19.02
N ALA A 130 22.30 -0.59 19.40
CA ALA A 130 22.98 -0.22 20.64
C ALA A 130 23.35 1.27 20.65
N THR A 131 23.68 1.82 19.48
CA THR A 131 24.02 3.23 19.29
C THR A 131 23.22 3.83 18.15
N LYS A 132 22.66 5.00 18.38
CA LYS A 132 21.96 5.76 17.34
C LYS A 132 22.98 6.35 16.35
N PRO A 133 22.83 6.13 15.03
CA PRO A 133 23.77 6.69 14.07
C PRO A 133 23.55 8.20 13.94
N ALA A 134 24.64 8.96 13.82
CA ALA A 134 24.59 10.43 13.64
C ALA A 134 24.15 10.85 12.23
N ILE A 135 24.37 9.98 11.24
CA ILE A 135 23.99 10.18 9.84
C ILE A 135 23.12 9.02 9.36
N TYR A 136 22.25 9.27 8.39
CA TYR A 136 21.41 8.22 7.84
C TYR A 136 22.26 7.11 7.20
N PRO A 137 22.07 5.82 7.58
CA PRO A 137 22.85 4.74 6.99
C PRO A 137 22.52 4.56 5.51
N SER A 138 23.54 4.69 4.65
CA SER A 138 23.37 4.59 3.19
C SER A 138 23.77 3.23 2.60
N VAL A 139 24.21 2.29 3.44
CA VAL A 139 24.73 0.99 3.03
C VAL A 139 23.81 -0.12 3.52
N GLY A 140 23.50 -1.06 2.63
CA GLY A 140 22.60 -2.18 2.89
C GLY A 140 22.92 -2.96 4.16
N LYS A 141 24.20 -3.21 4.47
CA LYS A 141 24.60 -3.99 5.66
C LYS A 141 24.14 -3.41 7.00
N HIS A 142 23.76 -2.13 7.05
CA HIS A 142 23.26 -1.50 8.26
C HIS A 142 21.77 -1.79 8.51
N PHE A 143 21.12 -2.57 7.64
CA PHE A 143 19.71 -2.91 7.75
C PHE A 143 19.52 -4.43 7.75
N GLU A 144 18.67 -4.92 8.66
CA GLU A 144 18.26 -6.34 8.77
C GLU A 144 17.06 -6.69 7.89
N TRP A 145 16.50 -5.68 7.23
CA TRP A 145 15.41 -5.82 6.28
C TRP A 145 15.79 -5.14 4.95
N VAL A 146 14.96 -5.30 3.93
CA VAL A 146 15.19 -4.66 2.63
C VAL A 146 14.92 -3.16 2.76
N ASN A 147 15.97 -2.35 2.68
CA ASN A 147 15.84 -0.90 2.49
C ASN A 147 15.92 -0.58 0.98
N PRO A 148 14.82 -0.09 0.35
CA PRO A 148 14.77 0.19 -1.08
C PRO A 148 15.83 1.18 -1.61
N HIS A 149 16.37 2.04 -0.76
CA HIS A 149 17.42 3.00 -1.14
C HIS A 149 18.80 2.36 -1.29
N CYS A 150 19.07 1.22 -0.67
CA CYS A 150 20.40 0.60 -0.68
C CYS A 150 20.38 -0.92 -0.97
N ASN A 151 19.19 -1.50 -1.15
CA ASN A 151 18.98 -2.89 -1.55
C ASN A 151 18.10 -2.94 -2.80
N SER A 152 18.26 -4.01 -3.58
CA SER A 152 17.37 -4.32 -4.69
C SER A 152 16.27 -5.27 -4.19
N PRO A 153 15.00 -4.85 -4.06
CA PRO A 153 13.94 -5.72 -3.55
C PRO A 153 13.81 -7.04 -4.31
N GLU A 154 13.96 -7.01 -5.62
CA GLU A 154 13.93 -8.18 -6.53
C GLU A 154 15.07 -9.19 -6.32
N ALA A 155 16.12 -8.80 -5.58
CA ALA A 155 17.18 -9.71 -5.14
C ALA A 155 16.84 -10.42 -3.81
N HIS A 156 15.81 -9.96 -3.09
CA HIS A 156 15.47 -10.42 -1.75
C HIS A 156 14.07 -11.04 -1.64
N VAL A 157 13.11 -10.56 -2.41
CA VAL A 157 11.70 -10.99 -2.38
C VAL A 157 11.27 -11.36 -3.79
N GLU A 158 10.60 -12.49 -3.93
CA GLU A 158 9.91 -12.91 -5.15
C GLU A 158 8.42 -13.14 -4.88
N ILE A 159 7.60 -12.93 -5.91
CA ILE A 159 6.15 -13.12 -5.85
C ILE A 159 5.82 -14.27 -6.81
N LEU A 160 5.39 -15.40 -6.26
CA LEU A 160 4.98 -16.60 -7.00
C LEU A 160 3.50 -16.52 -7.33
N ASP A 161 3.16 -16.88 -8.57
CA ASP A 161 1.80 -16.88 -9.11
C ASP A 161 1.07 -15.54 -8.91
N GLY A 162 1.82 -14.44 -8.77
CA GLY A 162 1.28 -13.12 -8.51
C GLY A 162 0.76 -12.90 -7.08
N TYR A 163 0.82 -13.87 -6.16
CA TYR A 163 0.21 -13.74 -4.82
C TYR A 163 1.08 -14.14 -3.64
N VAL A 164 1.90 -15.18 -3.80
CA VAL A 164 2.65 -15.75 -2.68
C VAL A 164 4.02 -15.11 -2.60
N TYR A 165 4.37 -14.56 -1.43
CA TYR A 165 5.69 -13.97 -1.22
C TYR A 165 6.68 -15.02 -0.72
N ARG A 166 7.87 -15.02 -1.29
CA ARG A 166 8.97 -15.87 -0.82
C ARG A 166 10.26 -15.07 -0.71
N ALA A 167 11.07 -15.40 0.29
CA ALA A 167 12.42 -14.88 0.41
C ALA A 167 13.29 -15.55 -0.67
N LYS A 168 13.76 -14.76 -1.63
CA LYS A 168 14.56 -15.26 -2.75
C LYS A 168 15.91 -15.76 -2.24
N ASN A 169 16.29 -16.97 -2.65
CA ASN A 169 17.57 -17.61 -2.30
C ASN A 169 17.91 -17.57 -0.79
N GLY A 170 16.92 -17.77 0.08
CA GLY A 170 17.13 -17.76 1.53
C GLY A 170 17.44 -16.38 2.11
N SER A 171 17.05 -15.30 1.45
CA SER A 171 17.37 -13.96 1.91
C SER A 171 16.71 -13.63 3.26
N VAL A 172 17.54 -13.49 4.30
CA VAL A 172 17.10 -13.07 5.66
C VAL A 172 16.36 -11.73 5.63
N LYS A 173 16.85 -10.76 4.83
CA LYS A 173 16.20 -9.45 4.68
C LYS A 173 14.83 -9.55 4.01
N GLY A 174 14.73 -10.42 3.00
CA GLY A 174 13.46 -10.70 2.33
C GLY A 174 12.46 -11.32 3.30
N ALA A 175 12.90 -12.31 4.09
CA ALA A 175 12.10 -12.94 5.12
C ALA A 175 11.62 -11.92 6.17
N ALA A 176 12.50 -11.01 6.62
CA ALA A 176 12.12 -9.95 7.55
C ALA A 176 11.04 -9.02 6.97
N VAL A 177 11.15 -8.59 5.71
CA VAL A 177 10.10 -7.75 5.09
C VAL A 177 8.79 -8.52 4.95
N ILE A 178 8.85 -9.78 4.54
CA ILE A 178 7.66 -10.64 4.39
C ILE A 178 6.93 -10.74 5.73
N HIS A 179 7.64 -11.09 6.79
CA HIS A 179 7.05 -11.25 8.12
C HIS A 179 6.52 -9.92 8.69
N GLU A 180 7.36 -8.87 8.72
CA GLU A 180 7.03 -7.62 9.40
C GLU A 180 5.97 -6.80 8.67
N CYS A 181 5.80 -6.99 7.36
CA CYS A 181 4.71 -6.40 6.58
C CYS A 181 3.48 -7.33 6.49
N GLY A 182 3.48 -8.48 7.16
CA GLY A 182 2.40 -9.47 7.15
C GLY A 182 2.10 -10.00 5.75
N LEU A 183 3.11 -10.23 4.93
CA LEU A 183 2.95 -10.74 3.56
C LEU A 183 2.78 -12.26 3.50
N ASP A 184 2.98 -12.93 4.64
CA ASP A 184 2.84 -14.36 4.87
C ASP A 184 1.56 -14.74 5.66
N THR A 185 0.76 -13.74 6.08
CA THR A 185 -0.50 -14.01 6.78
C THR A 185 -1.64 -14.27 5.79
N ILE A 186 -2.49 -15.26 6.10
CA ILE A 186 -3.58 -15.70 5.21
C ILE A 186 -4.54 -14.55 4.92
N GLU A 187 -4.86 -13.75 5.93
CA GLU A 187 -5.78 -12.61 5.82
C GLU A 187 -5.24 -11.55 4.85
N GLN A 188 -3.94 -11.25 4.93
CA GLN A 188 -3.32 -10.27 4.04
C GLN A 188 -3.12 -10.83 2.63
N LEU A 189 -2.77 -12.11 2.50
CA LEU A 189 -2.68 -12.77 1.20
C LEU A 189 -4.02 -12.72 0.49
N LYS A 190 -5.10 -13.15 1.15
CA LYS A 190 -6.47 -13.09 0.60
C LYS A 190 -6.83 -11.69 0.14
N ALA A 191 -6.63 -10.70 1.01
CA ALA A 191 -7.03 -9.35 0.67
C ALA A 191 -6.18 -8.73 -0.46
N ARG A 192 -4.89 -9.08 -0.55
CA ARG A 192 -4.03 -8.69 -1.69
C ARG A 192 -4.37 -9.43 -2.98
N THR A 193 -4.86 -10.66 -2.88
CA THR A 193 -5.35 -11.43 -4.03
C THR A 193 -6.56 -10.76 -4.64
N LEU A 194 -7.53 -10.39 -3.80
CA LEU A 194 -8.69 -9.64 -4.24
C LEU A 194 -8.29 -8.28 -4.85
N ASP A 195 -7.40 -7.53 -4.20
CA ASP A 195 -6.87 -6.27 -4.76
C ASP A 195 -6.28 -6.52 -6.17
N ALA A 196 -5.49 -7.57 -6.38
CA ALA A 196 -4.91 -7.81 -7.69
C ALA A 196 -5.97 -8.16 -8.74
N LEU A 197 -6.88 -9.10 -8.45
CA LEU A 197 -7.95 -9.51 -9.37
C LEU A 197 -8.79 -8.30 -9.82
N VAL A 198 -9.13 -7.41 -8.89
CA VAL A 198 -9.96 -6.24 -9.22
C VAL A 198 -9.17 -5.20 -9.99
N PHE A 199 -7.98 -4.81 -9.51
CA PHE A 199 -7.24 -3.69 -10.10
C PHE A 199 -6.46 -4.05 -11.38
N THR A 200 -6.29 -5.32 -11.73
CA THR A 200 -5.78 -5.72 -13.06
C THR A 200 -6.81 -5.57 -14.16
N ASN A 201 -8.11 -5.55 -13.81
CA ASN A 201 -9.21 -5.44 -14.74
C ASN A 201 -9.71 -3.99 -14.81
N LYS A 202 -9.66 -3.39 -16.02
CA LYS A 202 -10.17 -2.03 -16.23
C LYS A 202 -11.69 -1.99 -16.25
N ASP A 203 -12.32 -3.06 -16.75
CA ASP A 203 -13.77 -3.19 -16.79
C ASP A 203 -14.32 -3.69 -15.44
N LEU A 204 -15.41 -3.06 -14.98
CA LEU A 204 -16.03 -3.36 -13.69
C LEU A 204 -16.65 -4.75 -13.66
N ILE A 205 -17.28 -5.18 -14.76
CA ILE A 205 -17.97 -6.46 -14.86
C ILE A 205 -16.95 -7.59 -14.88
N ASP A 206 -15.87 -7.45 -15.65
CA ASP A 206 -14.78 -8.42 -15.66
C ASP A 206 -14.12 -8.55 -14.29
N ALA A 207 -13.82 -7.42 -13.63
CA ALA A 207 -13.28 -7.40 -12.27
C ALA A 207 -14.20 -8.10 -11.25
N MET A 208 -15.50 -7.84 -11.34
CA MET A 208 -16.51 -8.48 -10.48
C MET A 208 -16.62 -9.97 -10.78
N LEU A 209 -16.63 -10.36 -12.05
CA LEU A 209 -16.67 -11.76 -12.49
C LEU A 209 -15.49 -12.54 -11.93
N GLU A 210 -14.26 -12.06 -12.13
CA GLU A 210 -13.06 -12.71 -11.61
C GLU A 210 -13.09 -12.86 -10.09
N ALA A 211 -13.51 -11.81 -9.37
CA ALA A 211 -13.63 -11.84 -7.92
C ALA A 211 -14.71 -12.84 -7.43
N VAL A 212 -15.84 -12.95 -8.15
CA VAL A 212 -16.94 -13.87 -7.81
C VAL A 212 -16.60 -15.32 -8.16
N ILE A 213 -15.91 -15.58 -9.28
CA ILE A 213 -15.56 -16.94 -9.72
C ILE A 213 -14.29 -17.49 -9.06
N SER A 214 -13.49 -16.62 -8.45
CA SER A 214 -12.29 -16.97 -7.69
C SER A 214 -12.53 -18.17 -6.77
N ARG A 215 -11.53 -19.06 -6.68
CA ARG A 215 -11.52 -20.19 -5.75
C ARG A 215 -11.52 -19.73 -4.29
N GLU A 216 -10.98 -18.55 -4.03
CA GLU A 216 -11.02 -17.92 -2.71
C GLU A 216 -12.41 -17.36 -2.44
N ASN A 217 -13.05 -17.85 -1.37
CA ASN A 217 -14.37 -17.38 -0.96
C ASN A 217 -14.25 -16.07 -0.16
N PHE A 218 -14.05 -14.94 -0.86
CA PHE A 218 -14.05 -13.62 -0.24
C PHE A 218 -15.42 -13.26 0.32
N ASP A 219 -15.51 -12.33 1.25
CA ASP A 219 -16.81 -11.78 1.67
C ASP A 219 -17.40 -10.84 0.60
N SER A 220 -18.73 -10.83 0.44
CA SER A 220 -19.39 -10.05 -0.61
C SER A 220 -19.22 -8.54 -0.40
N ASP A 221 -19.28 -8.08 0.84
CA ASP A 221 -19.09 -6.67 1.17
C ASP A 221 -17.63 -6.25 0.98
N HIS A 222 -16.68 -7.17 1.25
CA HIS A 222 -15.28 -6.94 0.93
C HIS A 222 -15.04 -6.81 -0.59
N ILE A 223 -15.60 -7.70 -1.42
CA ILE A 223 -15.51 -7.58 -2.89
C ILE A 223 -16.10 -6.24 -3.34
N ALA A 224 -17.31 -5.90 -2.91
CA ALA A 224 -17.96 -4.65 -3.28
C ALA A 224 -17.15 -3.42 -2.84
N GLY A 225 -16.53 -3.48 -1.66
CA GLY A 225 -15.61 -2.44 -1.18
C GLY A 225 -14.43 -2.25 -2.14
N VAL A 226 -13.73 -3.32 -2.53
CA VAL A 226 -12.58 -3.23 -3.44
C VAL A 226 -13.01 -2.78 -4.85
N LEU A 227 -14.16 -3.25 -5.35
CA LEU A 227 -14.73 -2.76 -6.62
C LEU A 227 -15.03 -1.27 -6.56
N HIS A 228 -15.63 -0.77 -5.47
CA HIS A 228 -15.92 0.65 -5.30
C HIS A 228 -14.63 1.48 -5.27
N LEU A 229 -13.58 0.95 -4.62
CA LEU A 229 -12.26 1.56 -4.64
C LEU A 229 -11.66 1.61 -6.06
N SER A 230 -11.95 0.65 -6.92
CA SER A 230 -11.49 0.64 -8.32
C SER A 230 -12.38 1.45 -9.26
N HIS A 231 -13.66 1.63 -8.92
CA HIS A 231 -14.68 2.30 -9.72
C HIS A 231 -15.57 3.22 -8.84
N PRO A 232 -15.03 4.33 -8.31
CA PRO A 232 -15.66 5.16 -7.27
C PRO A 232 -16.91 5.90 -7.75
N THR A 233 -17.07 6.06 -9.06
CA THR A 233 -18.26 6.67 -9.67
C THR A 233 -19.50 5.77 -9.54
N VAL A 234 -19.29 4.48 -9.27
CA VAL A 234 -20.37 3.51 -9.05
C VAL A 234 -20.67 3.42 -7.54
N PRO A 235 -21.92 3.64 -7.10
CA PRO A 235 -22.26 3.62 -5.68
C PRO A 235 -21.92 2.29 -5.02
N LEU A 236 -21.33 2.34 -3.81
CA LEU A 236 -20.97 1.15 -3.05
C LEU A 236 -22.18 0.22 -2.81
N GLN A 237 -23.36 0.80 -2.54
CA GLN A 237 -24.56 0.01 -2.30
C GLN A 237 -24.96 -0.81 -3.53
N PHE A 238 -24.90 -0.20 -4.72
CA PHE A 238 -25.13 -0.91 -5.99
C PHE A 238 -24.19 -2.11 -6.13
N LEU A 239 -22.89 -1.91 -5.87
CA LEU A 239 -21.89 -2.97 -5.96
C LEU A 239 -22.13 -4.10 -4.96
N LYS A 240 -22.56 -3.79 -3.74
CA LYS A 240 -22.94 -4.79 -2.73
C LYS A 240 -24.07 -5.68 -3.24
N ASP A 241 -25.09 -5.07 -3.82
CA ASP A 241 -26.27 -5.79 -4.29
C ASP A 241 -25.96 -6.61 -5.55
N ALA A 242 -25.16 -6.06 -6.47
CA ALA A 242 -24.67 -6.78 -7.66
C ALA A 242 -23.85 -8.03 -7.30
N VAL A 243 -22.89 -7.92 -6.38
CA VAL A 243 -22.05 -9.05 -5.95
C VAL A 243 -22.88 -10.14 -5.26
N ARG A 244 -23.84 -9.75 -4.40
CA ARG A 244 -24.74 -10.69 -3.72
C ARG A 244 -25.63 -11.42 -4.72
N LEU A 245 -26.19 -10.70 -5.70
CA LEU A 245 -27.00 -11.28 -6.76
C LEU A 245 -26.20 -12.31 -7.58
N ALA A 246 -25.01 -11.93 -8.06
CA ALA A 246 -24.14 -12.80 -8.84
C ALA A 246 -23.79 -14.10 -8.09
N ARG A 247 -23.52 -14.00 -6.79
CA ARG A 247 -23.23 -15.17 -5.93
C ARG A 247 -24.45 -16.03 -5.68
N ALA A 248 -25.59 -15.43 -5.38
CA ALA A 248 -26.83 -16.15 -5.14
C ALA A 248 -27.23 -16.96 -6.38
N GLU A 249 -27.23 -16.32 -7.56
CA GLU A 249 -27.58 -16.99 -8.81
C GLU A 249 -26.57 -18.08 -9.20
N ARG A 250 -25.27 -17.84 -8.98
CA ARG A 250 -24.24 -18.87 -9.17
C ARG A 250 -24.46 -20.08 -8.26
N ALA A 251 -24.82 -19.85 -7.00
CA ALA A 251 -25.05 -20.92 -6.04
C ALA A 251 -26.27 -21.78 -6.42
N VAL A 252 -27.32 -21.18 -6.99
CA VAL A 252 -28.55 -21.89 -7.36
C VAL A 252 -28.45 -22.54 -8.74
N ARG A 253 -27.89 -21.86 -9.74
CA ARG A 253 -27.96 -22.25 -11.16
C ARG A 253 -26.59 -22.37 -11.83
N GLY A 254 -25.51 -22.40 -11.07
CA GLY A 254 -24.15 -22.52 -11.58
C GLY A 254 -23.76 -21.39 -12.54
N GLY A 255 -23.01 -21.72 -13.59
CA GLY A 255 -22.55 -20.72 -14.57
C GLY A 255 -23.67 -20.02 -15.33
N ALA A 256 -24.79 -20.72 -15.60
CA ALA A 256 -25.94 -20.11 -16.29
C ALA A 256 -26.63 -19.04 -15.43
N GLY A 257 -26.75 -19.28 -14.13
CA GLY A 257 -27.25 -18.27 -13.18
C GLY A 257 -26.34 -17.05 -13.10
N LEU A 258 -25.03 -17.29 -12.99
CA LEU A 258 -24.06 -16.19 -12.98
C LEU A 258 -24.20 -15.32 -14.23
N ASN A 259 -24.27 -15.91 -15.42
CA ASN A 259 -24.42 -15.16 -16.66
C ASN A 259 -25.71 -14.33 -16.67
N ALA A 260 -26.84 -14.90 -16.22
CA ALA A 260 -28.10 -14.17 -16.13
C ALA A 260 -28.02 -12.99 -15.14
N ALA A 261 -27.42 -13.21 -13.97
CA ALA A 261 -27.19 -12.15 -12.98
C ALA A 261 -26.33 -11.01 -13.56
N ILE A 262 -25.28 -11.34 -14.30
CA ILE A 262 -24.39 -10.35 -14.91
C ILE A 262 -25.13 -9.50 -15.93
N GLN A 263 -26.00 -10.09 -16.76
CA GLN A 263 -26.82 -9.31 -17.69
C GLN A 263 -27.76 -8.34 -16.98
N VAL A 264 -28.33 -8.73 -15.83
CA VAL A 264 -29.12 -7.83 -14.99
C VAL A 264 -28.25 -6.68 -14.45
N VAL A 265 -27.06 -6.99 -13.92
CA VAL A 265 -26.14 -5.97 -13.40
C VAL A 265 -25.70 -5.00 -14.48
N ILE A 266 -25.37 -5.49 -15.69
CA ILE A 266 -25.00 -4.63 -16.83
C ILE A 266 -26.12 -3.64 -17.14
N LYS A 267 -27.36 -4.14 -17.29
CA LYS A 267 -28.51 -3.28 -17.59
C LYS A 267 -28.72 -2.20 -16.51
N GLN A 268 -28.65 -2.58 -15.24
CA GLN A 268 -28.83 -1.63 -14.14
C GLN A 268 -27.67 -0.62 -14.06
N LEU A 269 -26.44 -1.04 -14.40
CA LEU A 269 -25.29 -0.14 -14.46
C LEU A 269 -25.42 0.88 -15.59
N ASP A 270 -25.93 0.48 -16.75
CA ASP A 270 -26.19 1.39 -17.87
C ASP A 270 -27.29 2.40 -17.54
N GLU A 271 -28.37 1.94 -16.89
CA GLU A 271 -29.42 2.83 -16.36
C GLU A 271 -28.87 3.86 -15.35
N LEU A 272 -27.99 3.42 -14.44
CA LEU A 272 -27.34 4.29 -13.47
C LEU A 272 -26.45 5.34 -14.14
N ARG A 273 -25.65 4.94 -15.13
CA ARG A 273 -24.80 5.86 -15.91
C ARG A 273 -25.64 6.89 -16.66
N ALA A 274 -26.73 6.45 -17.31
CA ALA A 274 -27.63 7.35 -18.01
C ALA A 274 -28.27 8.39 -17.07
N GLN A 275 -28.66 8.01 -15.85
CA GLN A 275 -29.19 8.94 -14.85
C GLN A 275 -28.14 9.96 -14.39
N GLN A 276 -26.88 9.54 -14.21
CA GLN A 276 -25.78 10.43 -13.85
C GLN A 276 -25.51 11.47 -14.94
N ASP A 277 -25.56 11.06 -16.21
CA ASP A 277 -25.38 11.98 -17.36
C ASP A 277 -26.50 13.03 -17.44
N VAL A 278 -27.75 12.63 -17.19
CA VAL A 278 -28.90 13.56 -17.16
C VAL A 278 -28.74 14.59 -16.02
N ASN A 279 -28.33 14.14 -14.84
CA ASN A 279 -28.14 15.02 -13.69
C ASN A 279 -26.97 16.00 -13.89
N ALA A 280 -25.91 15.59 -14.60
CA ALA A 280 -24.78 16.46 -14.92
C ALA A 280 -25.12 17.57 -15.93
N GLN A 281 -26.20 17.42 -16.69
CA GLN A 281 -26.66 18.38 -17.71
C GLN A 281 -27.69 19.39 -17.19
N GLN A 282 -28.17 19.25 -15.94
CA GLN A 282 -29.05 20.24 -15.33
C GLN A 282 -28.22 21.39 -14.73
N PRO A 283 -28.45 22.66 -15.15
CA PRO A 283 -27.75 23.80 -14.58
C PRO A 283 -28.10 23.94 -13.09
N GLU A 284 -27.11 24.27 -12.26
CA GLU A 284 -27.36 24.61 -10.86
C GLU A 284 -28.44 25.70 -10.78
N PRO A 285 -29.45 25.55 -9.91
CA PRO A 285 -30.45 26.59 -9.72
C PRO A 285 -29.72 27.86 -9.30
N ALA A 286 -29.90 28.93 -10.08
CA ALA A 286 -29.33 30.23 -9.78
C ALA A 286 -29.64 30.59 -8.32
N ALA A 287 -28.59 30.73 -7.52
CA ALA A 287 -28.70 31.13 -6.13
C ALA A 287 -29.46 32.46 -6.08
N VAL A 288 -30.65 32.43 -5.45
CA VAL A 288 -31.50 33.61 -5.19
C VAL A 288 -31.04 34.29 -3.91
#